data_AF-A0A2M7XT08-F1
#
_entry.id   AF-A0A2M7XT08-F1
#
_cell.length_a   1.000
_cell.length_b   1.000
_cell.length_c   1.000
_cell.angle_alpha   90.00
_cell.angle_beta   90.00
_cell.angle_gamma   90.00
#
_symmetry.space_group_name_H-M   'P 1'
#
loop_
_entity.id
_entity.type
_entity.pdbx_description
1 polymer ?
#
loop_
_entity_poly.entity_id
_entity_poly.type
_entity_poly.pdbx_seq_one_letter_code
_entity_poly.pdbx_strand_id
1 'polypeptide(L)'
;EDKNRKVVLVTKDVNLRMKAKSLGVEAQDYSTDKIKNIDELYTGKTLLDSAPSAMIDKLYEDPFQLDYKDVGLEDEPFPWHHYILKNGQKSALAIYNPNLAKLVRVEKRTYYGITPRNAEQLFGMDLLGNPEIQLVTLSGKAGTGKTLLALAAAMEQRMNFRQIFLARPIVPLSNKDMGFLPGDIKSKLDPYLQPLWDNLKVIQNQFLHDKGEFDKINKMVEEEKLVISPLTYIRGRSLQKIFFIVDEAQNLTPHEVKTIITRAGEGTKVVFTGDIYQIDHPFLDSQSNGLSYLIDRFKGQRVYGHINLEKGERSPLAELASNLL
;
A
#
# COMPACT_ATOMS: atom_id res chain seq x y z
N GLU A 1 -46.18 21.84 -2.61
CA GLU A 1 -44.76 21.77 -3.01
C GLU A 1 -44.21 23.17 -3.13
N ASP A 2 -43.09 23.44 -2.47
CA ASP A 2 -42.52 24.78 -2.41
C ASP A 2 -41.73 25.08 -3.69
N LYS A 3 -42.33 25.84 -4.61
CA LYS A 3 -41.77 26.16 -5.94
C LYS A 3 -40.46 26.96 -5.91
N ASN A 4 -40.06 27.44 -4.73
CA ASN A 4 -38.83 28.23 -4.54
C ASN A 4 -37.71 27.45 -3.84
N ARG A 5 -37.84 26.13 -3.66
CA ARG A 5 -36.79 25.34 -3.01
C ARG A 5 -35.60 25.20 -3.96
N LYS A 6 -34.46 25.76 -3.56
CA LYS A 6 -33.19 25.59 -4.27
C LYS A 6 -32.80 24.11 -4.27
N VAL A 7 -32.79 23.48 -5.45
CA VAL A 7 -32.38 22.08 -5.65
C VAL A 7 -30.96 22.07 -6.21
N VAL A 8 -30.06 21.38 -5.52
CA VAL A 8 -28.67 21.20 -5.94
C VAL A 8 -28.41 19.70 -6.13
N LEU A 9 -27.92 19.31 -7.31
CA LEU A 9 -27.47 17.95 -7.57
C LEU A 9 -26.04 17.79 -7.05
N VAL A 10 -25.85 16.97 -6.01
CA VAL A 10 -24.51 16.60 -5.54
C VAL A 10 -24.17 15.23 -6.10
N THR A 11 -23.13 15.15 -6.92
CA THR A 11 -22.69 13.89 -7.54
C THR A 11 -21.20 13.91 -7.83
N LYS A 12 -20.54 12.74 -7.76
CA LYS A 12 -19.14 12.56 -8.18
C LYS A 12 -19.00 12.39 -9.69
N ASP A 13 -20.09 12.11 -10.41
CA ASP A 13 -20.09 11.91 -11.86
C ASP A 13 -19.99 13.24 -12.63
N VAL A 14 -18.87 13.46 -13.31
CA VAL A 14 -18.61 14.66 -14.13
C VAL A 14 -19.64 14.82 -15.25
N ASN A 15 -20.03 13.73 -15.93
CA ASN A 15 -20.98 13.76 -17.03
C ASN A 15 -22.38 14.10 -16.53
N LEU A 16 -22.76 13.59 -15.36
CA LEU A 16 -24.03 13.95 -14.75
C LEU A 16 -24.05 15.42 -14.30
N ARG A 17 -22.93 15.95 -13.78
CA ARG A 17 -22.80 17.41 -13.50
C ARG A 17 -22.87 18.25 -14.76
N MET A 18 -22.22 17.83 -15.85
CA MET A 18 -22.30 18.48 -17.17
C MET A 18 -23.74 18.53 -17.68
N LYS A 19 -24.47 17.41 -17.58
CA LYS A 19 -25.86 17.30 -18.01
C LYS A 19 -26.82 18.10 -17.12
N ALA A 20 -26.58 18.13 -15.81
CA ALA A 20 -27.34 18.97 -14.90
C ALA A 20 -27.14 20.46 -15.20
N LYS A 21 -25.88 20.88 -15.44
CA LYS A 21 -25.58 22.24 -15.90
C LYS A 21 -26.26 22.59 -17.22
N SER A 22 -26.30 21.68 -18.19
CA SER A 22 -26.99 21.93 -19.47
C SER A 22 -28.52 22.04 -19.31
N LEU A 23 -29.08 21.48 -18.24
CA LEU A 23 -30.51 21.55 -17.90
C LEU A 23 -30.84 22.68 -16.91
N GLY A 24 -29.87 23.55 -16.58
CA GLY A 24 -30.06 24.65 -15.62
C GLY A 24 -30.19 24.21 -14.16
N VAL A 25 -29.87 22.95 -13.85
CA VAL A 25 -29.83 22.43 -12.47
C VAL A 25 -28.44 22.70 -11.90
N GLU A 26 -28.38 23.41 -10.77
CA GLU A 26 -27.13 23.62 -10.06
C GLU A 26 -26.56 22.28 -9.62
N ALA A 27 -25.32 21.98 -10.02
CA ALA A 27 -24.65 20.73 -9.68
C ALA A 27 -23.30 21.02 -9.00
N GLN A 28 -23.08 20.37 -7.86
CA GLN A 28 -21.88 20.51 -7.06
C GLN A 28 -21.13 19.18 -6.98
N ASP A 29 -19.81 19.27 -6.88
CA ASP A 29 -18.98 18.11 -6.60
C ASP A 29 -19.05 17.77 -5.10
N TYR A 30 -18.92 16.49 -4.78
CA TYR A 30 -18.91 16.03 -3.39
C TYR A 30 -17.49 16.20 -2.82
N SER A 31 -17.29 17.20 -1.95
CA SER A 31 -15.97 17.64 -1.50
C SER A 31 -15.55 17.17 -0.10
N THR A 32 -16.44 16.55 0.68
CA THR A 32 -16.20 16.22 2.10
C THR A 32 -15.07 15.20 2.31
N ASP A 33 -14.76 14.40 1.29
CA ASP A 33 -13.72 13.35 1.33
C ASP A 33 -12.49 13.65 0.44
N LYS A 34 -12.31 14.89 -0.03
CA LYS A 34 -11.17 15.24 -0.90
C LYS A 34 -9.94 15.71 -0.10
N ILE A 35 -8.78 15.22 -0.48
CA ILE A 35 -7.49 15.75 -0.01
C ILE A 35 -7.19 17.07 -0.73
N LYS A 36 -6.76 18.08 0.03
CA LYS A 36 -6.56 19.45 -0.47
C LYS A 36 -5.36 19.56 -1.42
N ASN A 37 -4.26 18.85 -1.14
CA ASN A 37 -3.07 18.83 -1.98
C ASN A 37 -2.49 17.41 -2.06
N ILE A 38 -2.48 16.82 -3.26
CA ILE A 38 -1.96 15.46 -3.49
C ILE A 38 -0.43 15.43 -3.55
N ASP A 39 0.19 16.55 -3.97
CA ASP A 39 1.64 16.67 -4.10
C ASP A 39 2.33 16.75 -2.73
N GLU A 40 1.57 17.11 -1.69
CA GLU A 40 2.00 17.11 -0.29
C GLU A 40 1.59 15.83 0.45
N LEU A 41 1.14 14.79 -0.26
CA LEU A 41 0.76 13.55 0.39
C LEU A 41 1.97 12.96 1.13
N TYR A 42 1.73 12.56 2.38
CA TYR A 42 2.75 11.99 3.25
C TYR A 42 3.46 10.82 2.55
N THR A 43 4.79 10.86 2.44
CA THR A 43 5.59 9.87 1.70
C THR A 43 6.17 8.77 2.58
N GLY A 44 6.13 8.94 3.90
CA GLY A 44 6.72 7.99 4.86
C GLY A 44 8.23 8.07 5.02
N LYS A 45 8.93 8.95 4.28
CA LYS A 45 10.38 9.08 4.34
C LYS A 45 10.87 10.52 4.22
N THR A 46 12.00 10.83 4.86
CA THR A 46 12.70 12.11 4.75
C THR A 46 14.19 11.90 4.45
N LEU A 47 14.76 12.75 3.61
CA LEU A 47 16.20 12.81 3.35
C LEU A 47 16.84 13.89 4.22
N LEU A 48 17.85 13.50 5.02
CA LEU A 48 18.72 14.41 5.77
C LEU A 48 20.09 14.43 5.10
N ASP A 49 20.31 15.40 4.19
CA ASP A 49 21.51 15.47 3.32
C ASP A 49 22.75 16.09 3.99
N SER A 50 22.65 16.46 5.26
CA SER A 50 23.75 17.10 6.00
C SER A 50 23.85 16.58 7.43
N ALA A 51 23.57 15.29 7.62
CA ALA A 51 23.66 14.66 8.93
C ALA A 51 25.13 14.60 9.42
N PRO A 52 25.44 14.98 10.67
CA PRO A 52 26.82 14.93 11.18
C PRO A 52 27.39 13.50 11.11
N SER A 53 28.64 13.33 10.66
CA SER A 53 29.27 11.99 10.54
C SER A 53 29.20 11.20 11.84
N ALA A 54 29.45 11.85 12.98
CA ALA A 54 29.39 11.22 14.29
C ALA A 54 28.00 10.66 14.61
N MET A 55 26.92 11.29 14.11
CA MET A 55 25.56 10.80 14.32
C MET A 55 25.25 9.62 13.39
N ILE A 56 25.76 9.64 12.16
CA ILE A 56 25.68 8.48 11.27
C ILE A 56 26.42 7.28 11.90
N ASP A 57 27.59 7.50 12.50
CA ASP A 57 28.38 6.46 13.15
C ASP A 57 27.64 5.80 14.33
N LYS A 58 26.88 6.57 15.13
CA LYS A 58 26.01 6.01 16.19
C LYS A 58 24.99 4.99 15.68
N LEU A 59 24.56 5.05 14.42
CA LEU A 59 23.65 4.04 13.85
C LEU A 59 24.39 2.73 13.51
N TYR A 60 25.71 2.72 13.46
CA TYR A 60 26.54 1.54 13.21
C TYR A 60 27.20 0.96 14.47
N GLU A 61 27.03 1.62 15.62
CA GLU A 61 27.56 1.21 16.92
C GLU A 61 26.41 0.82 17.84
N ASP A 62 26.58 -0.22 18.67
CA ASP A 62 25.59 -0.61 19.66
C ASP A 62 25.23 0.60 20.55
N PRO A 63 23.94 0.97 20.71
CA PRO A 63 22.72 0.17 20.46
C PRO A 63 22.01 0.44 19.11
N PHE A 64 22.72 0.92 18.09
CA PHE A 64 22.25 1.20 16.73
C PHE A 64 21.12 2.23 16.65
N GLN A 65 21.18 3.24 17.52
CA GLN A 65 20.14 4.24 17.68
C GLN A 65 20.71 5.62 18.05
N LEU A 66 19.94 6.68 17.77
CA LEU A 66 20.27 8.05 18.16
C LEU A 66 19.02 8.87 18.47
N ASP A 67 19.21 9.99 19.17
CA ASP A 67 18.14 10.96 19.43
C ASP A 67 17.84 11.75 18.14
N TYR A 68 16.56 11.87 17.77
CA TYR A 68 16.18 12.60 16.56
C TYR A 68 16.61 14.08 16.60
N LYS A 69 16.76 14.66 17.80
CA LYS A 69 17.27 16.03 17.97
C LYS A 69 18.74 16.17 17.59
N ASP A 70 19.53 15.11 17.74
CA ASP A 70 20.95 15.10 17.37
C ASP A 70 21.16 15.29 15.85
N VAL A 71 20.12 15.07 15.05
CA VAL A 71 20.14 15.24 13.58
C VAL A 71 19.31 16.43 13.11
N GLY A 72 18.98 17.35 14.02
CA GLY A 72 18.34 18.63 13.71
C GLY A 72 16.82 18.57 13.54
N LEU A 73 16.17 17.52 14.03
CA LEU A 73 14.70 17.44 14.06
C LEU A 73 14.20 18.09 15.37
N GLU A 74 13.48 19.21 15.23
CA GLU A 74 12.97 19.97 16.38
C GLU A 74 11.75 19.29 17.03
N ASP A 75 10.80 18.88 16.20
CA ASP A 75 9.57 18.20 16.60
C ASP A 75 9.76 16.67 16.63
N GLU A 76 8.96 16.01 17.47
CA GLU A 76 8.92 14.55 17.50
C GLU A 76 8.43 14.01 16.14
N PRO A 77 9.19 13.12 15.48
CA PRO A 77 8.78 12.53 14.22
C PRO A 77 7.47 11.75 14.31
N PHE A 78 6.80 11.60 13.18
CA PHE A 78 5.68 10.66 13.12
C PHE A 78 6.16 9.22 13.44
N PRO A 79 5.33 8.42 14.14
CA PRO A 79 5.60 7.01 14.36
C PRO A 79 5.99 6.31 13.06
N TRP A 80 7.05 5.50 13.14
CA TRP A 80 7.51 4.65 12.05
C TRP A 80 7.91 5.40 10.77
N HIS A 81 8.25 6.69 10.88
CA HIS A 81 8.77 7.47 9.76
C HIS A 81 10.22 7.10 9.46
N HIS A 82 10.54 6.90 8.18
CA HIS A 82 11.90 6.55 7.74
C HIS A 82 12.75 7.76 7.43
N TYR A 83 14.05 7.64 7.67
CA TYR A 83 15.04 8.66 7.40
C TYR A 83 16.20 8.07 6.60
N ILE A 84 16.62 8.80 5.56
CA ILE A 84 17.88 8.57 4.86
C ILE A 84 18.84 9.64 5.36
N LEU A 85 19.82 9.26 6.18
CA LEU A 85 20.86 10.16 6.66
C LEU A 85 22.05 10.05 5.72
N LYS A 86 22.57 11.16 5.20
CA LYS A 86 23.80 11.18 4.43
C LYS A 86 24.53 12.51 4.57
N ASN A 87 25.81 12.54 4.23
CA ASN A 87 26.64 13.74 4.26
C ASN A 87 27.74 13.78 3.17
N GLY A 88 27.46 13.11 2.05
CA GLY A 88 28.40 12.95 0.94
C GLY A 88 29.46 11.86 1.13
N GLN A 89 29.83 11.50 2.37
CA GLN A 89 30.80 10.43 2.65
C GLN A 89 30.17 9.18 3.24
N LYS A 90 29.28 9.36 4.22
CA LYS A 90 28.59 8.28 4.93
C LYS A 90 27.10 8.35 4.67
N SER A 91 26.42 7.21 4.83
CA SER A 91 24.97 7.15 4.85
C SER A 91 24.45 6.10 5.80
N ALA A 92 23.24 6.30 6.31
CA ALA A 92 22.51 5.33 7.10
C ALA A 92 21.01 5.42 6.80
N LEU A 93 20.33 4.29 6.97
CA LEU A 93 18.88 4.18 6.84
C LEU A 93 18.33 3.95 8.24
N ALA A 94 17.38 4.77 8.67
CA ALA A 94 16.82 4.73 10.01
C ALA A 94 15.29 4.84 9.98
N ILE A 95 14.65 4.45 11.08
CA ILE A 95 13.23 4.60 11.33
C ILE A 95 13.04 5.23 12.72
N TYR A 96 12.09 6.14 12.85
CA TYR A 96 11.65 6.60 14.17
C TYR A 96 10.79 5.54 14.86
N ASN A 97 11.29 4.99 15.97
CA ASN A 97 10.54 4.07 16.81
C ASN A 97 9.85 4.86 17.96
N PRO A 98 8.51 4.97 17.97
CA PRO A 98 7.76 5.75 18.97
C PRO A 98 7.80 5.14 20.38
N ASN A 99 8.16 3.86 20.51
CA ASN A 99 8.26 3.18 21.80
C ASN A 99 9.61 3.48 22.46
N LEU A 100 10.66 3.66 21.65
CA LEU A 100 11.99 4.03 22.12
C LEU A 100 12.23 5.54 22.13
N ALA A 101 11.37 6.30 21.46
CA ALA A 101 11.51 7.73 21.19
C ALA A 101 12.86 8.08 20.52
N LYS A 102 13.32 7.22 19.60
CA LYS A 102 14.63 7.32 18.95
C LYS A 102 14.59 6.93 17.48
N LEU A 103 15.57 7.42 16.73
CA LEU A 103 15.90 6.89 15.41
C LEU A 103 16.70 5.61 15.58
N VAL A 104 16.23 4.52 14.98
CA VAL A 104 16.85 3.19 15.04
C VAL A 104 17.28 2.80 13.63
N ARG A 105 18.44 2.16 13.49
CA ARG A 105 18.91 1.69 12.19
C ARG A 105 17.97 0.65 11.59
N VAL A 106 17.69 0.79 10.30
CA VAL A 106 16.95 -0.17 9.50
C VAL A 106 17.93 -1.18 8.90
N GLU A 107 17.75 -2.45 9.23
CA GLU A 107 18.59 -3.53 8.73
C GLU A 107 18.01 -4.17 7.48
N LYS A 108 18.89 -4.47 6.52
CA LYS A 108 18.49 -5.18 5.31
C LYS A 108 18.11 -6.63 5.65
N ARG A 109 16.87 -7.01 5.34
CA ARG A 109 16.35 -8.37 5.52
C ARG A 109 15.79 -8.93 4.22
N THR A 110 15.91 -10.23 4.06
CA THR A 110 15.30 -11.00 2.96
C THR A 110 14.09 -11.73 3.54
N TYR A 111 12.93 -11.56 2.92
CA TYR A 111 11.70 -12.27 3.31
C TYR A 111 11.32 -13.24 2.22
N TYR A 112 11.23 -14.51 2.58
CA TYR A 112 10.80 -15.58 1.69
C TYR A 112 11.47 -15.53 0.29
N GLY A 113 12.79 -15.34 0.26
CA GLY A 113 13.59 -15.26 -0.97
C GLY A 113 13.62 -13.89 -1.66
N ILE A 114 12.82 -12.92 -1.24
CA ILE A 114 12.77 -11.57 -1.82
C ILE A 114 13.63 -10.62 -0.99
N THR A 115 14.59 -9.95 -1.66
CA THR A 115 15.54 -9.03 -1.04
C THR A 115 15.30 -7.60 -1.57
N PRO A 116 15.25 -6.57 -0.72
CA PRO A 116 15.03 -5.20 -1.18
C PRO A 116 16.23 -4.71 -1.97
N ARG A 117 15.97 -4.02 -3.08
CA ARG A 117 16.99 -3.54 -4.02
C ARG A 117 17.36 -2.08 -3.79
N ASN A 118 16.46 -1.31 -3.19
CA ASN A 118 16.67 0.10 -2.85
C ASN A 118 16.14 0.41 -1.44
N ALA A 119 16.39 1.63 -0.97
CA ALA A 119 15.99 2.08 0.37
C ALA A 119 14.47 2.04 0.59
N GLU A 120 13.67 2.35 -0.43
CA GLU A 120 12.20 2.43 -0.33
C GLU A 120 11.58 1.05 -0.17
N GLN A 121 12.10 0.05 -0.90
CA GLN A 121 11.72 -1.34 -0.72
C GLN A 121 12.14 -1.86 0.66
N LEU A 122 13.32 -1.46 1.14
CA LEU A 122 13.78 -1.82 2.48
C LEU A 122 12.85 -1.24 3.55
N PHE A 123 12.49 0.05 3.46
CA PHE A 123 11.51 0.68 4.34
C PHE A 123 10.14 0.00 4.29
N GLY A 124 9.67 -0.36 3.10
CA GLY A 124 8.45 -1.16 2.95
C GLY A 124 8.52 -2.49 3.68
N MET A 125 9.60 -3.25 3.48
CA MET A 125 9.79 -4.54 4.18
C MET A 125 9.94 -4.38 5.69
N ASP A 126 10.60 -3.33 6.15
CA ASP A 126 10.72 -3.01 7.57
C ASP A 126 9.34 -2.81 8.22
N LEU A 127 8.48 -1.97 7.62
CA LEU A 127 7.09 -1.77 8.08
C LEU A 127 6.25 -3.05 8.03
N LEU A 128 6.36 -3.80 6.92
CA LEU A 128 5.60 -5.03 6.74
C LEU A 128 6.00 -6.09 7.76
N GLY A 129 7.29 -6.20 8.07
CA GLY A 129 7.86 -7.16 9.00
C GLY A 129 7.68 -6.82 10.47
N ASN A 130 7.34 -5.57 10.81
CA ASN A 130 7.18 -5.14 12.19
C ASN A 130 5.81 -5.56 12.75
N PRO A 131 5.72 -6.45 13.76
CA PRO A 131 4.45 -6.90 14.34
C PRO A 131 3.69 -5.82 15.11
N GLU A 132 4.34 -4.73 15.52
CA GLU A 132 3.71 -3.61 16.22
C GLU A 132 2.85 -2.74 15.29
N ILE A 133 3.04 -2.86 13.97
CA ILE A 133 2.35 -2.06 12.95
C ILE A 133 1.23 -2.89 12.32
N GLN A 134 -0.01 -2.60 12.71
CA GLN A 134 -1.19 -3.36 12.27
C GLN A 134 -1.70 -2.94 10.90
N LEU A 135 -1.47 -1.69 10.50
CA LEU A 135 -1.91 -1.15 9.23
C LEU A 135 -0.74 -0.58 8.44
N VAL A 136 -0.52 -1.08 7.23
CA VAL A 136 0.54 -0.61 6.34
C VAL A 136 -0.04 -0.19 5.00
N THR A 137 0.45 0.92 4.45
CA THR A 137 0.17 1.31 3.07
C THR A 137 1.48 1.41 2.31
N LEU A 138 1.54 0.78 1.13
CA LEU A 138 2.62 0.96 0.17
C LEU A 138 2.02 1.63 -1.06
N SER A 139 2.40 2.88 -1.32
CA SER A 139 2.05 3.55 -2.58
C SER A 139 3.25 3.58 -3.51
N GLY A 140 3.03 3.86 -4.79
CA GLY A 140 4.12 4.06 -5.73
C GLY A 140 3.80 3.62 -7.13
N LYS A 141 4.68 3.95 -8.08
CA LYS A 141 4.48 3.62 -9.50
C LYS A 141 4.43 2.11 -9.75
N ALA A 142 3.82 1.68 -10.85
CA ALA A 142 3.85 0.29 -11.27
C ALA A 142 5.30 -0.23 -11.45
N GLY A 143 5.59 -1.45 -11.00
CA GLY A 143 6.94 -2.06 -11.09
C GLY A 143 7.89 -1.73 -9.95
N THR A 144 7.42 -1.07 -8.90
CA THR A 144 8.17 -0.82 -7.65
C THR A 144 8.19 -2.01 -6.68
N GLY A 145 7.37 -3.05 -6.94
CA GLY A 145 7.36 -4.30 -6.18
C GLY A 145 6.41 -4.35 -4.98
N LYS A 146 5.54 -3.35 -4.76
CA LYS A 146 4.64 -3.24 -3.60
C LYS A 146 3.96 -4.56 -3.20
N THR A 147 3.21 -5.16 -4.13
CA THR A 147 2.44 -6.41 -3.90
C THR A 147 3.36 -7.60 -3.63
N LEU A 148 4.49 -7.68 -4.34
CA LEU A 148 5.51 -8.72 -4.13
C LEU A 148 6.13 -8.63 -2.74
N LEU A 149 6.52 -7.43 -2.29
CA LEU A 149 7.08 -7.19 -0.96
C LEU A 149 6.07 -7.55 0.13
N ALA A 150 4.82 -7.11 -0.03
CA ALA A 150 3.74 -7.42 0.90
C ALA A 150 3.50 -8.93 1.04
N LEU A 151 3.45 -9.64 -0.09
CA LEU A 151 3.26 -11.10 -0.10
C LEU A 151 4.45 -11.84 0.51
N ALA A 152 5.68 -11.45 0.18
CA ALA A 152 6.88 -12.02 0.75
C ALA A 152 6.94 -11.85 2.28
N ALA A 153 6.64 -10.64 2.77
CA ALA A 153 6.57 -10.36 4.21
C ALA A 153 5.46 -11.14 4.92
N ALA A 154 4.32 -11.35 4.26
CA ALA A 154 3.23 -12.15 4.80
C ALA A 154 3.61 -13.63 4.94
N MET A 155 4.29 -14.18 3.93
CA MET A 155 4.76 -15.58 3.93
C MET A 155 5.86 -15.82 4.96
N GLU A 156 6.76 -14.85 5.14
CA GLU A 156 7.78 -14.88 6.20
C GLU A 156 7.12 -14.96 7.58
N GLN A 157 6.08 -14.16 7.81
CA GLN A 157 5.37 -14.09 9.09
C GLN A 157 4.22 -15.09 9.22
N ARG A 158 4.08 -16.07 8.30
CA ARG A 158 2.92 -16.97 8.23
C ARG A 158 2.58 -17.69 9.53
N MET A 159 3.56 -17.93 10.40
CA MET A 159 3.36 -18.60 11.69
C MET A 159 2.59 -17.73 12.71
N ASN A 160 2.61 -16.41 12.54
CA ASN A 160 1.91 -15.46 13.40
C ASN A 160 0.42 -15.32 13.03
N PHE A 161 0.03 -15.80 11.86
CA PHE A 161 -1.31 -15.64 11.30
C PHE A 161 -1.94 -17.00 11.01
N ARG A 162 -3.27 -17.09 11.14
CA ARG A 162 -4.04 -18.27 10.74
C ARG A 162 -4.03 -18.45 9.23
N GLN A 163 -4.05 -17.34 8.49
CA GLN A 163 -4.28 -17.28 7.06
C GLN A 163 -3.72 -15.97 6.47
N ILE A 164 -3.26 -16.04 5.22
CA ILE A 164 -2.87 -14.89 4.40
C ILE A 164 -3.97 -14.71 3.34
N PHE A 165 -4.54 -13.52 3.26
CA PHE A 165 -5.46 -13.13 2.19
C PHE A 165 -4.78 -12.12 1.29
N LEU A 166 -4.77 -12.38 -0.01
CA LEU A 166 -4.36 -11.44 -1.04
C LEU A 166 -5.55 -11.18 -1.95
N ALA A 167 -6.06 -9.95 -1.93
CA ALA A 167 -7.26 -9.59 -2.66
C ALA A 167 -7.09 -8.34 -3.49
N ARG A 168 -7.89 -8.25 -4.56
CA ARG A 168 -7.93 -7.09 -5.47
C ARG A 168 -9.38 -6.70 -5.73
N PRO A 169 -9.72 -5.39 -5.77
CA PRO A 169 -11.03 -4.95 -6.24
C PRO A 169 -11.18 -5.23 -7.73
N ILE A 170 -12.38 -5.61 -8.13
CA ILE A 170 -12.71 -5.81 -9.54
C ILE A 170 -13.32 -4.51 -10.04
N VAL A 171 -12.58 -3.80 -10.90
CA VAL A 171 -13.08 -2.62 -11.60
C VAL A 171 -13.51 -3.05 -13.00
N PRO A 172 -14.79 -2.92 -13.36
CA PRO A 172 -15.23 -3.23 -14.71
C PRO A 172 -14.66 -2.20 -15.69
N LEU A 173 -13.89 -2.68 -16.68
CA LEU A 173 -13.39 -1.85 -17.77
C LEU A 173 -14.55 -1.50 -18.73
N SER A 174 -15.10 -0.29 -18.61
CA SER A 174 -16.02 0.37 -19.57
C SER A 174 -17.27 -0.41 -20.05
N ASN A 175 -18.48 0.04 -19.68
CA ASN A 175 -19.83 -0.30 -20.21
C ASN A 175 -20.22 -1.76 -20.50
N LYS A 176 -19.33 -2.74 -20.31
CA LYS A 176 -19.65 -4.16 -20.32
C LYS A 176 -19.76 -4.60 -18.88
N ASP A 177 -20.98 -4.67 -18.37
CA ASP A 177 -21.24 -5.40 -17.14
C ASP A 177 -20.62 -6.80 -17.25
N MET A 178 -20.05 -7.33 -16.16
CA MET A 178 -19.47 -8.68 -16.09
C MET A 178 -20.43 -9.79 -16.60
N GLY A 179 -21.71 -9.48 -16.75
CA GLY A 179 -22.71 -10.32 -17.41
C GLY A 179 -22.35 -10.72 -18.85
N PHE A 180 -21.55 -9.93 -19.59
CA PHE A 180 -21.32 -10.13 -21.03
C PHE A 180 -20.13 -11.03 -21.42
N LEU A 181 -19.26 -11.42 -20.49
CA LEU A 181 -18.20 -12.39 -20.79
C LEU A 181 -18.79 -13.81 -20.79
N PRO A 182 -18.55 -14.66 -21.79
CA PRO A 182 -18.97 -16.06 -21.75
C PRO A 182 -18.15 -16.85 -20.71
N GLY A 183 -18.76 -17.85 -20.05
CA GLY A 183 -18.09 -18.71 -19.07
C GLY A 183 -18.69 -18.66 -17.65
N ASP A 184 -18.16 -19.51 -16.76
CA ASP A 184 -18.51 -19.51 -15.34
C ASP A 184 -17.95 -18.28 -14.61
N ILE A 185 -18.45 -17.99 -13.41
CA ILE A 185 -18.02 -16.82 -12.63
C ILE A 185 -16.49 -16.82 -12.46
N LYS A 186 -15.89 -17.99 -12.24
CA LYS A 186 -14.44 -18.14 -12.06
C LYS A 186 -13.65 -17.70 -13.31
N SER A 187 -14.01 -18.17 -14.50
CA SER A 187 -13.35 -17.80 -15.76
C SER A 187 -13.41 -16.30 -16.04
N LYS A 188 -14.44 -15.60 -15.55
CA LYS A 188 -14.56 -14.13 -15.69
C LYS A 188 -13.67 -13.36 -14.72
N LEU A 189 -13.29 -13.97 -13.60
CA LEU A 189 -12.53 -13.36 -12.52
C LEU A 189 -11.03 -13.60 -12.63
N ASP A 190 -10.64 -14.77 -13.13
CA ASP A 190 -9.24 -15.20 -13.24
C ASP A 190 -8.33 -14.16 -13.91
N PRO A 191 -8.72 -13.46 -15.01
CA PRO A 191 -7.86 -12.44 -15.63
C PRO A 191 -7.47 -11.30 -14.68
N TYR A 192 -8.35 -10.90 -13.76
CA TYR A 192 -8.09 -9.81 -12.81
C TYR A 192 -7.14 -10.24 -11.68
N LEU A 193 -7.16 -11.54 -11.34
CA LEU A 193 -6.35 -12.14 -10.28
C LEU A 193 -5.00 -12.63 -10.79
N GLN A 194 -4.83 -12.80 -12.11
CA GLN A 194 -3.59 -13.30 -12.70
C GLN A 194 -2.33 -12.55 -12.23
N PRO A 195 -2.31 -11.21 -12.12
CA PRO A 195 -1.13 -10.50 -11.61
C PRO A 195 -0.76 -10.85 -10.16
N LEU A 196 -1.74 -11.25 -9.34
CA LEU A 196 -1.49 -11.71 -7.97
C LEU A 196 -0.83 -13.10 -7.97
N TRP A 197 -1.30 -14.00 -8.84
CA TRP A 197 -0.68 -15.31 -9.06
C TRP A 197 0.73 -15.20 -9.62
N ASP A 198 0.99 -14.23 -10.49
CA ASP A 198 2.32 -14.02 -11.04
C ASP A 198 3.32 -13.54 -9.96
N ASN A 199 2.89 -12.70 -9.02
CA ASN A 199 3.70 -12.36 -7.84
C ASN A 199 4.02 -13.59 -6.97
N LEU A 200 3.05 -14.49 -6.76
CA LEU A 200 3.31 -15.75 -6.05
C LEU A 200 4.32 -16.62 -6.80
N LYS A 201 4.21 -16.73 -8.12
CA LYS A 201 5.16 -17.48 -8.96
C LYS A 201 6.58 -16.90 -8.88
N VAL A 202 6.73 -15.58 -8.80
CA VAL A 202 8.06 -14.95 -8.60
C VAL A 202 8.72 -15.46 -7.31
N ILE A 203 7.94 -15.59 -6.23
CA ILE A 203 8.41 -16.14 -4.97
C ILE A 203 8.72 -17.64 -5.10
N GLN A 204 7.82 -18.42 -5.69
CA GLN A 204 8.05 -19.87 -5.93
C GLN A 204 9.34 -20.11 -6.72
N ASN A 205 9.61 -19.28 -7.71
CA ASN A 205 10.79 -19.41 -8.56
C ASN A 205 12.12 -19.17 -7.81
N GLN A 206 12.09 -18.52 -6.64
CA GLN A 206 13.29 -18.43 -5.78
C GLN A 206 13.72 -19.79 -5.23
N PHE A 207 12.83 -20.79 -5.24
CA PHE A 207 13.02 -22.10 -4.62
C PHE A 207 12.97 -23.26 -5.64
N LEU A 208 13.22 -23.03 -6.93
CA LEU A 208 13.18 -24.10 -7.95
C LEU A 208 14.11 -25.28 -7.67
N HIS A 209 15.22 -25.03 -6.97
CA HIS A 209 16.19 -26.05 -6.56
C HIS A 209 15.96 -26.56 -5.13
N ASP A 210 14.99 -25.98 -4.41
CA ASP A 210 14.52 -26.41 -3.09
C ASP A 210 13.07 -26.89 -3.19
N LYS A 211 12.91 -28.15 -3.59
CA LYS A 211 11.60 -28.78 -3.73
C LYS A 211 10.77 -28.71 -2.44
N GLY A 212 11.42 -28.71 -1.27
CA GLY A 212 10.73 -28.68 0.01
C GLY A 212 10.00 -27.36 0.24
N GLU A 213 10.67 -26.23 0.01
CA GLU A 213 10.02 -24.91 0.10
C GLU A 213 9.03 -24.68 -1.04
N PHE A 214 9.35 -25.10 -2.26
CA PHE A 214 8.43 -25.00 -3.39
C PHE A 214 7.09 -25.69 -3.12
N ASP A 215 7.13 -26.94 -2.63
CA ASP A 215 5.93 -27.72 -2.33
C ASP A 215 5.16 -27.15 -1.13
N LYS A 216 5.84 -26.57 -0.14
CA LYS A 216 5.17 -25.86 0.97
C LYS A 216 4.31 -24.70 0.48
N ILE A 217 4.78 -23.92 -0.50
CA ILE A 217 4.00 -22.82 -1.06
C ILE A 217 2.73 -23.36 -1.74
N ASN A 218 2.85 -24.42 -2.54
CA ASN A 218 1.70 -25.05 -3.20
C ASN A 218 0.69 -25.55 -2.17
N LYS A 219 1.17 -26.25 -1.14
CA LYS A 219 0.36 -26.75 -0.05
C LYS A 219 -0.36 -25.63 0.70
N MET A 220 0.28 -24.47 0.90
CA MET A 220 -0.39 -23.32 1.51
C MET A 220 -1.58 -22.83 0.70
N VAL A 221 -1.50 -22.87 -0.63
CA VAL A 221 -2.63 -22.51 -1.51
C VAL A 221 -3.71 -23.58 -1.45
N GLU A 222 -3.34 -24.86 -1.55
CA GLU A 222 -4.26 -26.01 -1.52
C GLU A 222 -5.04 -26.10 -0.19
N GLU A 223 -4.38 -25.85 0.94
CA GLU A 223 -4.99 -25.85 2.27
C GLU A 223 -5.67 -24.52 2.64
N GLU A 224 -5.83 -23.61 1.68
CA GLU A 224 -6.36 -22.26 1.87
C GLU A 224 -5.62 -21.45 2.95
N LYS A 225 -4.38 -21.77 3.29
CA LYS A 225 -3.53 -20.94 4.17
C LYS A 225 -3.12 -19.64 3.50
N LEU A 226 -2.98 -19.65 2.17
CA LEU A 226 -2.83 -18.47 1.32
C LEU A 226 -4.01 -18.43 0.34
N VAL A 227 -4.83 -17.39 0.41
CA VAL A 227 -6.02 -17.25 -0.45
C VAL A 227 -5.86 -16.03 -1.35
N ILE A 228 -5.89 -16.27 -2.66
CA ILE A 228 -5.94 -15.23 -3.69
C ILE A 228 -7.38 -15.14 -4.20
N SER A 229 -8.04 -13.99 -4.00
CA SER A 229 -9.47 -13.87 -4.31
C SER A 229 -9.90 -12.44 -4.62
N PRO A 230 -11.07 -12.25 -5.24
CA PRO A 230 -11.67 -10.92 -5.33
C PRO A 230 -11.98 -10.35 -3.94
N LEU A 231 -11.83 -9.03 -3.81
CA LEU A 231 -12.14 -8.33 -2.56
C LEU A 231 -13.61 -8.50 -2.13
N THR A 232 -14.53 -8.62 -3.10
CA THR A 232 -15.96 -8.80 -2.84
C THR A 232 -16.28 -10.05 -2.03
N TYR A 233 -15.44 -11.10 -2.11
CA TYR A 233 -15.66 -12.39 -1.43
C TYR A 233 -15.28 -12.34 0.06
N ILE A 234 -14.64 -11.27 0.50
CA ILE A 234 -14.20 -11.08 1.89
C ILE A 234 -15.31 -10.43 2.72
N ARG A 235 -16.28 -9.78 2.05
CA ARG A 235 -17.44 -9.18 2.71
C ARG A 235 -18.29 -10.26 3.38
N GLY A 236 -18.45 -10.16 4.69
CA GLY A 236 -19.20 -11.12 5.50
C GLY A 236 -18.32 -12.08 6.32
N ARG A 237 -17.00 -12.12 6.11
CA ARG A 237 -16.08 -12.98 6.88
C ARG A 237 -15.53 -12.28 8.13
N SER A 238 -15.29 -13.05 9.21
CA SER A 238 -14.55 -12.57 10.39
C SER A 238 -13.05 -12.61 10.10
N LEU A 239 -12.34 -11.49 10.31
CA LEU A 239 -10.92 -11.38 10.02
C LEU A 239 -10.10 -11.34 11.31
N GLN A 240 -9.83 -12.50 11.92
CA GLN A 240 -9.02 -12.63 13.13
C GLN A 240 -7.72 -13.39 12.85
N LYS A 241 -6.60 -12.87 13.34
CA LYS A 241 -5.26 -13.41 13.09
C LYS A 241 -4.98 -13.62 11.59
N ILE A 242 -5.32 -12.63 10.76
CA ILE A 242 -5.09 -12.70 9.31
C ILE A 242 -4.03 -11.69 8.89
N PHE A 243 -3.18 -12.07 7.93
CA PHE A 243 -2.40 -11.11 7.15
C PHE A 243 -3.19 -10.77 5.88
N PHE A 244 -3.78 -9.59 5.81
CA PHE A 244 -4.68 -9.20 4.73
C PHE A 244 -4.06 -8.14 3.82
N ILE A 245 -3.74 -8.53 2.59
CA ILE A 245 -3.21 -7.64 1.55
C ILE A 245 -4.34 -7.29 0.58
N VAL A 246 -4.55 -5.99 0.38
CA VAL A 246 -5.50 -5.43 -0.57
C VAL A 246 -4.71 -4.67 -1.64
N ASP A 247 -4.60 -5.28 -2.82
CA ASP A 247 -3.91 -4.71 -3.97
C ASP A 247 -4.82 -3.80 -4.80
N GLU A 248 -4.21 -2.87 -5.54
CA GLU A 248 -4.91 -1.79 -6.27
C GLU A 248 -5.90 -1.00 -5.42
N ALA A 249 -5.51 -0.66 -4.20
CA ALA A 249 -6.37 0.02 -3.22
C ALA A 249 -6.83 1.42 -3.66
N GLN A 250 -6.16 2.06 -4.63
CA GLN A 250 -6.60 3.33 -5.22
C GLN A 250 -7.94 3.21 -5.95
N ASN A 251 -8.37 2.00 -6.29
CA ASN A 251 -9.66 1.75 -6.92
C ASN A 251 -10.82 1.61 -5.91
N LEU A 252 -10.52 1.77 -4.61
CA LEU A 252 -11.52 1.74 -3.54
C LEU A 252 -11.98 3.13 -3.16
N THR A 253 -13.23 3.24 -2.72
CA THR A 253 -13.74 4.43 -2.04
C THR A 253 -13.23 4.51 -0.59
N PRO A 254 -13.18 5.71 0.02
CA PRO A 254 -12.89 5.86 1.45
C PRO A 254 -13.81 5.02 2.36
N HIS A 255 -15.08 4.87 1.97
CA HIS A 255 -16.04 4.04 2.69
C HIS A 255 -15.68 2.54 2.65
N GLU A 256 -15.23 2.03 1.50
CA GLU A 256 -14.80 0.63 1.38
C GLU A 256 -13.53 0.36 2.18
N VAL A 257 -12.54 1.26 2.13
CA VAL A 257 -11.33 1.17 2.97
C VAL A 257 -11.70 1.16 4.45
N LYS A 258 -12.57 2.07 4.88
CA LYS A 258 -13.10 2.09 6.26
C LYS A 258 -13.79 0.78 6.62
N THR A 259 -14.60 0.23 5.72
CA THR A 259 -15.31 -1.05 5.93
C THR A 259 -14.34 -2.21 6.08
N ILE A 260 -13.22 -2.21 5.36
CA ILE A 260 -12.19 -3.24 5.49
C ILE A 260 -11.48 -3.13 6.85
N ILE A 261 -10.98 -1.94 7.19
CA ILE A 261 -10.20 -1.70 8.41
C ILE A 261 -11.04 -2.00 9.66
N THR A 262 -12.30 -1.55 9.69
CA THR A 262 -13.19 -1.77 10.84
C THR A 262 -13.60 -3.23 11.06
N ARG A 263 -13.30 -4.12 10.11
CA ARG A 263 -13.50 -5.57 10.24
C ARG A 263 -12.25 -6.33 10.70
N ALA A 264 -11.10 -5.67 10.77
CA ALA A 264 -9.88 -6.28 11.25
C ALA A 264 -10.02 -6.56 12.75
N GLY A 265 -10.13 -7.84 13.11
CA GLY A 265 -10.13 -8.31 14.48
C GLY A 265 -8.72 -8.41 15.07
N GLU A 266 -8.63 -8.87 16.31
CA GLU A 266 -7.37 -9.01 17.02
C GLU A 266 -6.34 -9.89 16.28
N GLY A 267 -5.08 -9.47 16.31
CA GLY A 267 -3.96 -10.15 15.67
C GLY A 267 -3.97 -10.06 14.14
N THR A 268 -4.85 -9.25 13.54
CA THR A 268 -4.87 -9.02 12.09
C THR A 268 -3.94 -7.88 11.71
N LYS A 269 -3.19 -8.07 10.63
CA LYS A 269 -2.43 -7.03 9.95
C LYS A 269 -3.07 -6.78 8.59
N VAL A 270 -3.32 -5.52 8.25
CA VAL A 270 -3.90 -5.11 6.97
C VAL A 270 -2.87 -4.30 6.19
N VAL A 271 -2.69 -4.63 4.93
CA VAL A 271 -1.75 -3.97 4.02
C VAL A 271 -2.51 -3.52 2.78
N PHE A 272 -2.47 -2.24 2.48
CA PHE A 272 -3.01 -1.71 1.22
C PHE A 272 -1.84 -1.38 0.27
N THR A 273 -1.89 -1.89 -0.95
CA THR A 273 -0.92 -1.56 -2.00
C THR A 273 -1.63 -0.89 -3.17
N GLY A 274 -0.97 0.08 -3.82
CA GLY A 274 -1.58 0.75 -4.97
C GLY A 274 -0.75 1.87 -5.56
N ASP A 275 -1.27 2.50 -6.60
CA ASP A 275 -0.68 3.67 -7.26
C ASP A 275 -1.75 4.78 -7.32
N ILE A 276 -1.58 5.83 -6.51
CA ILE A 276 -2.57 6.93 -6.39
C ILE A 276 -2.75 7.72 -7.69
N TYR A 277 -1.88 7.53 -8.69
CA TYR A 277 -1.96 8.16 -10.00
C TYR A 277 -2.54 7.24 -11.09
N GLN A 278 -2.63 5.93 -10.86
CA GLN A 278 -3.21 4.95 -11.81
C GLN A 278 -4.57 4.47 -11.31
N ILE A 279 -5.60 5.27 -11.53
CA ILE A 279 -6.95 5.00 -11.06
C ILE A 279 -7.79 4.50 -12.23
N ASP A 280 -8.27 3.26 -12.14
CA ASP A 280 -9.14 2.64 -13.15
C ASP A 280 -10.62 2.96 -12.89
N HIS A 281 -10.97 3.27 -11.64
CA HIS A 281 -12.35 3.50 -11.23
C HIS A 281 -12.90 4.84 -11.75
N PRO A 282 -14.00 4.85 -12.55
CA PRO A 282 -14.44 6.03 -13.31
C PRO A 282 -14.96 7.19 -12.43
N PHE A 283 -15.31 6.91 -11.18
CA PHE A 283 -15.83 7.91 -10.23
C PHE A 283 -14.84 8.32 -9.13
N LEU A 284 -13.58 7.91 -9.26
CA LEU A 284 -12.52 8.23 -8.30
C LEU A 284 -11.41 9.02 -8.98
N ASP A 285 -10.80 9.91 -8.21
CA ASP A 285 -9.62 10.67 -8.59
C ASP A 285 -8.55 10.56 -7.48
N SER A 286 -7.36 11.11 -7.72
CA SER A 286 -6.24 11.02 -6.77
C SER A 286 -6.56 11.66 -5.42
N GLN A 287 -7.48 12.62 -5.38
CA GLN A 287 -7.91 13.33 -4.17
C GLN A 287 -9.03 12.61 -3.42
N SER A 288 -9.79 11.73 -4.07
CA SER A 288 -11.03 11.15 -3.53
C SER A 288 -11.00 9.63 -3.39
N ASN A 289 -9.92 8.97 -3.83
CA ASN A 289 -9.76 7.54 -3.62
C ASN A 289 -9.40 7.19 -2.17
N GLY A 290 -9.73 5.95 -1.79
CA GLY A 290 -9.59 5.44 -0.45
C GLY A 290 -8.14 5.28 0.01
N LEU A 291 -7.19 5.00 -0.90
CA LEU A 291 -5.79 4.87 -0.54
C LEU A 291 -5.18 6.23 -0.15
N SER A 292 -5.35 7.27 -0.98
CA SER A 292 -4.89 8.62 -0.64
C SER A 292 -5.55 9.08 0.66
N TYR A 293 -6.88 8.91 0.78
CA TYR A 293 -7.63 9.29 1.98
C TYR A 293 -7.09 8.60 3.23
N LEU A 294 -6.78 7.30 3.13
CA LEU A 294 -6.20 6.55 4.23
C LEU A 294 -4.85 7.13 4.66
N ILE A 295 -3.97 7.42 3.69
CA ILE A 295 -2.64 7.97 3.94
C ILE A 295 -2.72 9.30 4.68
N ASP A 296 -3.59 10.21 4.24
CA ASP A 296 -3.74 11.52 4.88
C ASP A 296 -4.32 11.43 6.30
N ARG A 297 -5.30 10.54 6.53
CA ARG A 297 -6.01 10.44 7.81
C ARG A 297 -5.28 9.63 8.88
N PHE A 298 -4.49 8.63 8.49
CA PHE A 298 -3.80 7.75 9.44
C PHE A 298 -2.35 8.15 9.72
N LYS A 299 -1.77 9.12 8.99
CA LYS A 299 -0.44 9.65 9.32
C LYS A 299 -0.38 10.10 10.78
N GLY A 300 0.70 9.76 11.47
CA GLY A 300 0.88 10.04 12.90
C GLY A 300 0.30 8.99 13.86
N GLN A 301 -0.45 7.99 13.38
CA GLN A 301 -0.98 6.93 14.25
C GLN A 301 0.08 5.85 14.54
N ARG A 302 0.23 5.44 15.81
CA ARG A 302 1.23 4.43 16.22
C ARG A 302 1.02 3.04 15.62
N VAL A 303 -0.20 2.71 15.20
CA VAL A 303 -0.51 1.40 14.58
C VAL A 303 -0.34 1.40 13.07
N TYR A 304 0.11 2.53 12.50
CA TYR A 304 0.13 2.78 11.06
C TYR A 304 1.54 3.06 10.55
N GLY A 305 1.89 2.44 9.42
CA GLY A 305 3.10 2.72 8.66
C GLY A 305 2.77 3.02 7.20
N HIS A 306 3.49 3.95 6.60
CA HIS A 306 3.35 4.27 5.18
C HIS A 306 4.72 4.39 4.54
N ILE A 307 4.84 3.96 3.28
CA ILE A 307 5.97 4.34 2.43
C ILE A 307 5.54 4.52 0.97
N ASN A 308 6.05 5.57 0.35
CA ASN A 308 5.91 5.82 -1.08
C ASN A 308 7.16 5.34 -1.84
N LEU A 309 6.96 4.36 -2.73
CA LEU A 309 7.98 3.80 -3.62
C LEU A 309 7.98 4.56 -4.94
N GLU A 310 8.96 5.42 -5.13
CA GLU A 310 9.10 6.30 -6.30
C GLU A 310 10.00 5.67 -7.36
N LYS A 311 11.06 4.97 -6.92
CA LYS A 311 12.04 4.35 -7.80
C LYS A 311 11.59 2.95 -8.20
N GLY A 312 11.20 2.81 -9.46
CA GLY A 312 10.94 1.51 -10.07
C GLY A 312 12.24 0.75 -10.31
N GLU A 313 12.22 -0.57 -10.10
CA GLU A 313 13.35 -1.46 -10.41
C GLU A 313 13.17 -2.07 -11.81
N ARG A 314 12.67 -1.27 -12.75
CA ARG A 314 12.37 -1.71 -14.10
C ARG A 314 13.66 -1.83 -14.92
N SER A 315 13.60 -2.60 -16.01
CA SER A 315 14.71 -2.66 -16.95
C SER A 315 15.03 -1.26 -17.51
N PRO A 316 16.28 -1.01 -17.93
CA PRO A 316 16.66 0.29 -18.53
C PRO A 316 15.74 0.72 -19.67
N LEU A 317 15.22 -0.24 -20.45
CA LEU A 317 14.25 0.02 -21.52
C LEU A 317 12.92 0.60 -20.99
N ALA A 318 12.38 0.01 -19.93
CA ALA A 318 11.09 0.42 -19.39
C ALA A 318 11.19 1.71 -18.56
N GLU A 319 12.36 2.00 -17.98
CA GLU A 319 12.66 3.31 -17.39
C GLU A 319 12.76 4.39 -18.47
N LEU A 320 13.50 4.14 -19.56
CA LEU A 320 13.59 5.05 -20.69
C LEU A 320 12.21 5.31 -21.32
N ALA A 321 11.42 4.27 -21.55
CA ALA A 321 10.08 4.41 -22.12
C ALA A 321 9.16 5.25 -21.21
N SER A 322 9.21 5.06 -19.88
CA SER A 322 8.41 5.85 -18.93
C SER A 322 8.81 7.32 -18.87
N ASN A 323 10.05 7.65 -19.26
CA ASN A 323 10.54 9.02 -19.28
C ASN A 323 10.28 9.71 -20.65
N LEU A 324 10.21 8.93 -21.73
CA LEU A 324 10.07 9.44 -23.10
C LEU A 324 8.63 9.47 -23.64
N LEU A 325 7.74 8.58 -23.17
CA LEU A 325 6.36 8.41 -23.65
C LEU A 325 5.35 8.92 -22.61
#